data_AF-A0A9E0QYP0-F1
#
_entry.id   AF-A0A9E0QYP0-F1
#
_cell.length_a   1.000
_cell.length_b   1.000
_cell.length_c   1.000
_cell.angle_alpha   90.00
_cell.angle_beta   90.00
_cell.angle_gamma   90.00
#
_symmetry.space_group_name_H-M   'P 1'
#
loop_
_entity.id
_entity.type
_entity.pdbx_description
1 polymer ?
#
loop_
_entity_poly.entity_id
_entity_poly.type
_entity_poly.pdbx_seq_one_letter_code
_entity_poly.pdbx_strand_id
1 'polypeptide(L)' 'MSGRFDWPALMRAGLQGLGLQPTEFWALTPVELRLMLGERQGVQPMARAGLEALLRAFPDRQGEMSDG' A
#
# COMPACT_ATOMS: atom_id res chain seq x y z
N MET A 1 0.16 18.52 0.77
CA MET A 1 -0.61 17.98 1.89
C MET A 1 -0.66 16.48 1.69
N SER A 2 0.14 15.72 2.44
CA SER A 2 0.26 14.27 2.29
C SER A 2 -1.09 13.64 2.62
N GLY A 3 -1.80 13.17 1.59
CA GLY A 3 -3.07 12.47 1.76
C GLY A 3 -2.86 11.30 2.71
N ARG A 4 -3.52 11.36 3.87
CA ARG A 4 -3.46 10.29 4.87
C ARG A 4 -4.05 9.06 4.21
N PHE A 5 -3.33 7.93 4.24
CA PHE A 5 -3.84 6.70 3.66
C PHE A 5 -5.11 6.28 4.43
N ASP A 6 -6.23 6.14 3.73
CA ASP A 6 -7.54 5.86 4.32
C ASP A 6 -7.68 4.40 4.73
N TRP A 7 -6.91 4.02 5.76
CA TRP A 7 -6.93 2.69 6.38
C TRP A 7 -8.34 2.21 6.73
N PRO A 8 -9.21 3.03 7.37
CA PRO A 8 -10.57 2.59 7.68
C PRO A 8 -11.39 2.23 6.44
N ALA A 9 -11.20 2.94 5.33
CA ALA A 9 -11.88 2.63 4.08
C ALA A 9 -11.36 1.31 3.48
N LEU A 10 -10.05 1.08 3.52
CA LEU A 10 -9.44 -0.16 3.06
C LEU A 10 -9.91 -1.38 3.87
N MET A 11 -9.94 -1.27 5.21
CA MET A 11 -10.42 -2.34 6.08
C MET A 11 -11.88 -2.71 5.80
N ARG A 12 -12.75 -1.71 5.59
CA ARG A 12 -14.15 -1.96 5.24
C ARG A 12 -14.26 -2.61 3.87
N ALA A 13 -13.51 -2.14 2.88
CA ALA A 13 -13.54 -2.73 1.54
C ALA A 13 -13.05 -4.19 1.55
N GLY A 14 -11.97 -4.50 2.25
CA GLY A 14 -11.39 -5.85 2.32
C GLY A 14 -12.17 -6.82 3.21
N LEU A 15 -12.39 -6.48 4.48
CA LEU A 15 -13.01 -7.40 5.44
C LEU A 15 -14.54 -7.46 5.36
N GLN A 16 -15.19 -6.33 5.04
CA GLN A 16 -16.66 -6.28 4.96
C GLN A 16 -17.16 -6.35 3.52
N GLY A 17 -16.51 -5.66 2.59
CA GLY A 17 -16.92 -5.61 1.18
C GLY A 17 -16.62 -6.90 0.43
N LEU A 18 -15.37 -7.39 0.50
CA LEU A 18 -14.95 -8.65 -0.12
C LEU A 18 -15.18 -9.87 0.78
N GLY A 19 -15.48 -9.66 2.07
CA GLY A 19 -15.73 -10.74 3.03
C GLY A 19 -14.49 -11.58 3.38
N LEU A 20 -13.30 -11.04 3.16
CA LEU A 20 -12.04 -11.73 3.44
C LEU A 20 -11.86 -11.96 4.94
N GLN A 21 -11.32 -13.11 5.33
CA GLN A 21 -10.82 -13.28 6.70
C GLN A 21 -9.62 -12.35 6.92
N PRO A 22 -9.36 -11.88 8.16
CA PRO A 22 -8.23 -11.00 8.44
C PRO A 22 -6.89 -11.56 7.95
N THR A 23 -6.66 -12.86 8.14
CA THR A 23 -5.45 -13.55 7.66
C THR A 23 -5.32 -13.54 6.15
N GLU A 24 -6.41 -13.75 5.41
CA GLU A 24 -6.41 -13.71 3.94
C GLU A 24 -6.13 -12.29 3.46
N PHE A 25 -6.78 -11.29 4.06
CA PHE A 25 -6.57 -9.88 3.73
C PHE A 25 -5.11 -9.45 3.91
N TRP A 26 -4.45 -9.88 5.00
CA TRP A 26 -3.04 -9.56 5.24
C TRP A 26 -2.05 -10.40 4.44
N ALA A 27 -2.47 -11.56 3.93
CA ALA A 27 -1.67 -12.39 3.03
C ALA A 27 -1.67 -11.86 1.59
N LEU A 28 -2.69 -11.09 1.20
CA LEU A 28 -2.81 -10.53 -0.15
C LEU A 28 -1.76 -9.47 -0.42
N THR A 29 -1.23 -9.50 -1.65
CA THR A 29 -0.46 -8.37 -2.16
C THR A 29 -1.40 -7.19 -2.48
N PRO A 30 -0.91 -5.94 -2.41
CA PRO A 30 -1.71 -4.77 -2.79
C PRO A 30 -2.18 -4.79 -4.25
N VAL A 31 -1.53 -5.55 -5.13
CA VAL A 31 -1.97 -5.75 -6.52
C VAL A 31 -3.20 -6.66 -6.56
N GLU A 32 -3.16 -7.80 -5.88
CA GLU A 32 -4.29 -8.73 -5.82
C GLU A 32 -5.51 -8.09 -5.16
N LEU A 33 -5.31 -7.34 -4.08
CA LEU A 33 -6.41 -6.62 -3.43
C LEU A 33 -7.09 -5.61 -4.37
N ARG A 34 -6.31 -4.82 -5.13
CA ARG A 34 -6.86 -3.88 -6.12
C ARG A 34 -7.61 -4.57 -7.24
N LEU A 35 -7.09 -5.71 -7.73
CA LEU A 35 -7.77 -6.52 -8.74
C LEU A 35 -9.12 -7.03 -8.23
N MET A 36 -9.18 -7.52 -6.98
CA MET A 36 -10.43 -7.98 -6.36
C MET A 36 -11.43 -6.86 -6.11
N LEU A 37 -10.95 -5.65 -5.82
CA LEU A 37 -11.78 -4.44 -5.69
C LEU A 37 -12.31 -3.91 -7.04
N GLY A 38 -11.94 -4.54 -8.15
CA GLY A 38 -12.43 -4.18 -9.48
C GLY A 38 -11.69 -2.99 -10.12
N GLU A 39 -10.57 -2.54 -9.53
CA GLU A 39 -9.73 -1.51 -10.15
C GLU A 39 -9.01 -2.09 -11.37
N ARG A 40 -9.59 -1.86 -12.56
CA ARG A 40 -9.04 -2.28 -13.86
C ARG A 40 -8.10 -1.26 -14.51
N GLN A 41 -7.66 -0.23 -13.79
CA GLN A 41 -6.60 0.63 -14.33
C GLN A 41 -5.28 -0.12 -14.26
N GLY A 42 -4.77 -0.49 -15.44
CA GLY A 42 -3.58 -1.30 -15.62
C GLY A 42 -2.49 -0.89 -14.64
N VAL A 43 -2.11 -1.83 -13.77
CA VAL A 43 -0.95 -1.68 -12.90
C VAL A 43 0.24 -1.48 -13.83
N GLN A 44 0.61 -0.24 -14.10
CA GLN A 44 1.96 0.01 -14.56
C GLN A 44 2.85 -0.38 -13.39
N PRO A 45 3.69 -1.42 -13.53
CA PRO A 45 4.69 -1.68 -12.51
C PRO A 45 5.47 -0.38 -12.32
N MET A 46 5.84 -0.05 -11.08
CA MET A 46 6.68 1.11 -10.82
C MET A 46 7.89 1.02 -11.75
N ALA A 47 7.92 1.88 -12.78
CA ALA A 47 9.08 1.96 -13.65
C ALA A 47 10.27 2.40 -12.80
N ARG A 48 11.49 2.05 -13.23
CA ARG A 48 12.73 2.43 -12.53
C ARG A 48 12.74 3.91 -12.12
N ALA A 49 12.23 4.80 -12.98
CA ALA A 49 12.11 6.23 -12.71
C ALA A 49 11.26 6.56 -11.47
N GLY A 50 10.19 5.82 -11.19
CA GLY A 50 9.38 6.00 -10.00
C GLY A 50 10.14 5.59 -8.73
N LEU A 51 10.90 4.50 -8.79
CA LEU A 51 11.72 4.06 -7.66
C LEU A 51 12.82 5.09 -7.35
N GLU A 52 13.50 5.60 -8.38
CA GLU A 52 14.48 6.70 -8.24
C GLU A 52 13.85 7.97 -7.64
N ALA A 53 12.59 8.27 -8.00
CA ALA A 53 11.88 9.40 -7.41
C ALA A 53 11.60 9.19 -5.91
N LEU A 54 11.23 7.97 -5.50
CA LEU A 54 11.03 7.64 -4.08
C LEU A 54 12.32 7.71 -3.29
N LEU A 55 13.42 7.16 -3.80
CA LEU A 55 14.73 7.21 -3.13
C LEU A 55 15.20 8.66 -2.88
N ARG A 56 14.91 9.58 -3.81
CA ARG A 56 15.20 11.01 -3.63
C ARG A 56 14.25 11.69 -2.64
N ALA A 57 12.98 11.29 -2.61
CA ALA A 57 11.97 11.88 -1.73
C ALA A 57 12.12 11.41 -0.28
N PHE A 58 12.59 10.18 -0.07
CA PHE A 58 12.77 9.54 1.22
C PHE A 58 14.20 8.99 1.34
N PRO A 59 15.22 9.85 1.43
CA PRO A 59 16.58 9.40 1.64
C PRO A 59 16.69 8.77 3.02
N ASP A 60 17.19 7.53 3.08
CA ASP A 60 17.43 6.85 4.36
C ASP A 60 18.43 7.67 5.18
N ARG A 61 17.98 8.22 6.31
CA ARG A 61 18.88 8.77 7.33
C ARG A 61 19.43 7.59 8.12
N GLN A 62 20.74 7.39 8.04
CA GLN A 62 21.42 6.43 8.91
C GLN A 62 21.30 6.92 10.36
N GLY A 63 20.50 6.20 11.15
CA GLY A 63 20.63 6.09 12.60
C GLY A 63 20.21 7.32 13.42
N GLU A 64 19.00 7.28 13.94
CA GLU A 64 18.73 7.68 15.33
C GLU A 64 17.42 6.98 15.77
N MET A 65 17.49 5.65 15.89
CA MET A 65 16.58 4.95 16.80
C MET A 65 17.06 5.26 18.21
N SER A 66 16.60 6.40 18.75
CA SER A 66 16.55 6.57 20.19
C SER A 66 15.32 5.80 20.67
N ASP A 67 15.48 4.49 20.88
CA ASP A 67 14.52 3.72 21.66
C ASP A 67 14.56 4.27 23.09
N GLY A 68 13.42 4.77 23.55
CA GLY A 68 13.19 5.28 24.92
C GLY A 68 11.86 4.76 25.44
#